data_AF-A0A096DLB9-F1
#
_entry.id   AF-A0A096DLB9-F1
#
_cell.length_a   1.000
_cell.length_b   1.000
_cell.length_c   1.000
_cell.angle_alpha   90.00
_cell.angle_beta   90.00
_cell.angle_gamma   90.00
#
_symmetry.space_group_name_H-M   'P 1'
#
loop_
_entity.id
_entity.type
_entity.pdbx_description
1 polymer ?
#
loop_
_entity_poly.entity_id
_entity_poly.type
_entity_poly.pdbx_seq_one_letter_code
_entity_poly.pdbx_strand_id
1 'polypeptide(L)'
;MNKSIAGNKNIRTYKMRIKDKKFKSKVIDYIYKYRHFENMYIILLNQDYKQNIGDFRLLTNYEIMRALFRGTTPKKLKEKLTYIRNKYENHQIMNDLINLSKELKIHNIVEIIKRVKSQYKGFFSKIKKGDYKAKPPKPKKLSKLTNYTIPLDSYKGFSLKRKNQIGINLNNKMIRTYINHKELEKVVGNLSKIKAVHLNFSN
;
A
#
# COMPACT_ATOMS: atom_id res chain seq x y z
N MET A 1 -26.36 -15.36 -0.27
CA MET A 1 -26.48 -14.44 -1.43
C MET A 1 -27.30 -13.23 -0.99
N ASN A 2 -26.75 -12.01 -1.06
CA ASN A 2 -27.41 -10.70 -0.88
C ASN A 2 -26.31 -9.66 -0.64
N LYS A 3 -26.17 -8.52 -1.31
CA LYS A 3 -26.78 -7.92 -2.50
C LYS A 3 -25.61 -7.37 -3.32
N SER A 4 -25.55 -7.72 -4.60
CA SER A 4 -24.68 -7.07 -5.57
C SER A 4 -24.95 -5.57 -5.56
N ILE A 5 -23.89 -4.77 -5.43
CA ILE A 5 -23.91 -3.32 -5.68
C ILE A 5 -24.05 -3.15 -7.20
N ALA A 6 -25.25 -3.46 -7.71
CA ALA A 6 -25.68 -3.22 -9.08
C ALA A 6 -26.71 -2.08 -9.02
N GLY A 7 -26.26 -0.93 -8.50
CA GLY A 7 -26.92 0.35 -8.70
C GLY A 7 -26.06 1.12 -9.68
N ASN A 8 -26.57 1.36 -10.87
CA ASN A 8 -25.90 1.99 -12.01
C ASN A 8 -25.52 3.45 -11.68
N LYS A 9 -24.50 3.67 -10.84
CA LYS A 9 -23.85 4.97 -10.66
C LYS A 9 -22.79 5.05 -11.75
N ASN A 10 -23.02 5.85 -12.78
CA ASN A 10 -22.01 6.19 -13.79
C ASN A 10 -20.71 6.65 -13.10
N ILE A 11 -19.75 5.73 -12.95
CA ILE A 11 -18.43 6.03 -12.36
C ILE A 11 -17.65 6.78 -13.43
N ARG A 12 -17.59 8.10 -13.28
CA ARG A 12 -16.77 8.94 -14.15
C ARG A 12 -15.33 8.94 -13.64
N THR A 13 -14.38 8.72 -14.55
CA THR A 13 -12.95 8.72 -14.24
C THR A 13 -12.29 9.91 -14.92
N TYR A 14 -11.51 10.67 -14.17
CA TYR A 14 -10.64 11.71 -14.71
C TYR A 14 -9.18 11.29 -14.54
N LYS A 15 -8.40 11.35 -15.63
CA LYS A 15 -6.96 11.06 -15.61
C LYS A 15 -6.21 12.34 -15.95
N MET A 16 -5.22 12.68 -15.13
CA MET A 16 -4.38 13.85 -15.35
C MET A 16 -2.90 13.46 -15.27
N ARG A 17 -2.13 13.89 -16.26
CA ARG A 17 -0.67 13.77 -16.24
C ARG A 17 -0.08 14.95 -15.46
N ILE A 18 0.77 14.65 -14.48
CA ILE A 18 1.43 15.68 -13.67
C ILE A 18 2.67 16.19 -14.41
N LYS A 19 2.69 17.50 -14.69
CA LYS A 19 3.79 18.17 -15.42
C LYS A 19 4.82 18.84 -14.50
N ASP A 20 4.46 19.10 -13.24
CA ASP A 20 5.34 19.70 -12.24
C ASP A 20 6.56 18.80 -11.94
N LYS A 21 7.74 19.25 -12.36
CA LYS A 21 9.00 18.48 -12.25
C LYS A 21 9.38 18.21 -10.79
N LYS A 22 9.26 19.20 -9.90
CA LYS A 22 9.64 19.09 -8.48
C LYS A 22 8.72 18.11 -7.76
N PHE A 23 7.42 18.24 -8.01
CA PHE A 23 6.44 17.30 -7.48
C PHE A 23 6.65 15.88 -8.03
N LYS A 24 6.84 15.75 -9.35
CA LYS A 24 7.06 14.46 -10.01
C LYS A 24 8.27 13.73 -9.44
N SER A 25 9.42 14.39 -9.32
CA SER A 25 10.63 13.80 -8.76
C SER A 25 10.40 13.25 -7.35
N LYS A 26 9.78 14.08 -6.48
CA LYS A 26 9.46 13.67 -5.10
C LYS A 26 8.48 12.50 -5.04
N VAL A 27 7.48 12.48 -5.91
CA VAL A 27 6.52 11.38 -5.98
C VAL A 27 7.17 10.08 -6.45
N ILE A 28 8.08 10.16 -7.43
CA ILE A 28 8.82 9.01 -7.95
C ILE A 28 9.69 8.38 -6.86
N ASP A 29 10.36 9.19 -6.03
CA ASP A 29 11.12 8.71 -4.86
C ASP A 29 10.23 7.84 -3.94
N TYR A 30 9.05 8.35 -3.56
CA TYR A 30 8.11 7.58 -2.74
C TYR A 30 7.58 6.32 -3.43
N ILE A 31 7.33 6.38 -4.75
CA ILE A 31 6.93 5.20 -5.52
C ILE A 31 7.97 4.09 -5.39
N TYR A 32 9.26 4.42 -5.54
CA TYR A 32 10.33 3.46 -5.37
C TYR A 32 10.42 2.94 -3.93
N LYS A 33 10.32 3.81 -2.93
CA LYS A 33 10.30 3.41 -1.50
C LYS A 33 9.14 2.46 -1.18
N TYR A 34 7.93 2.76 -1.65
CA TYR A 34 6.77 1.89 -1.46
C TYR A 34 6.93 0.54 -2.16
N ARG A 35 7.47 0.52 -3.38
CA ARG A 35 7.73 -0.74 -4.07
C ARG A 35 8.83 -1.53 -3.36
N HIS A 36 9.89 -0.86 -2.90
CA HIS A 36 10.97 -1.49 -2.16
C HIS A 36 10.45 -2.13 -0.86
N PHE A 37 9.59 -1.42 -0.13
CA PHE A 37 8.87 -1.96 1.03
C PHE A 37 8.06 -3.22 0.67
N GLU A 38 7.23 -3.17 -0.38
CA GLU A 38 6.44 -4.33 -0.83
C GLU A 38 7.34 -5.52 -1.19
N ASN A 39 8.47 -5.28 -1.86
CA ASN A 39 9.43 -6.32 -2.21
C ASN A 39 10.06 -6.96 -0.98
N MET A 40 10.56 -6.17 -0.02
CA MET A 40 11.14 -6.69 1.23
C MET A 40 10.12 -7.50 2.02
N TYR A 41 8.88 -7.02 2.07
CA TYR A 41 7.79 -7.72 2.74
C TYR A 41 7.43 -9.05 2.07
N ILE A 42 7.44 -9.11 0.74
CA ILE A 42 7.29 -10.37 -0.01
C ILE A 42 8.46 -11.32 0.27
N ILE A 43 9.70 -10.82 0.37
CA ILE A 43 10.87 -11.63 0.70
C ILE A 43 10.74 -12.25 2.10
N LEU A 44 10.37 -11.44 3.10
CA LEU A 44 10.13 -11.91 4.47
C LEU A 44 9.11 -13.05 4.52
N LEU A 45 7.96 -12.89 3.85
CA LEU A 45 6.91 -13.91 3.81
C LEU A 45 7.34 -15.16 3.03
N ASN A 46 8.18 -15.00 2.01
CA ASN A 46 8.75 -16.14 1.30
C ASN A 46 9.75 -16.92 2.15
N GLN A 47 10.52 -16.25 3.00
CA GLN A 47 11.41 -16.91 3.97
C GLN A 47 10.59 -17.73 4.97
N ASP A 48 9.57 -17.13 5.58
CA ASP A 48 8.65 -17.81 6.50
C ASP A 48 8.01 -19.06 5.87
N TYR A 49 7.49 -18.92 4.65
CA TYR A 49 6.87 -20.04 3.93
C TYR A 49 7.87 -21.15 3.59
N LYS A 50 9.04 -20.82 3.02
CA LYS A 50 10.01 -21.80 2.55
C LYS A 50 10.72 -22.54 3.68
N GLN A 51 10.94 -21.86 4.80
CA GLN A 51 11.60 -22.42 5.98
C GLN A 51 10.62 -23.00 6.99
N ASN A 52 9.31 -22.98 6.67
CA ASN A 52 8.23 -23.48 7.53
C ASN A 52 8.27 -22.90 8.96
N ILE A 53 8.55 -21.59 9.08
CA ILE A 53 8.70 -20.90 10.38
C ILE A 53 7.36 -20.81 11.12
N GLY A 54 6.24 -20.66 10.39
CA GLY A 54 4.88 -20.69 10.94
C GLY A 54 4.30 -19.34 11.36
N ASP A 55 4.98 -18.22 11.08
CA ASP A 55 4.56 -16.88 11.48
C ASP A 55 3.66 -16.18 10.46
N PHE A 56 3.39 -16.78 9.30
CA PHE A 56 2.63 -16.19 8.20
C PHE A 56 1.36 -15.45 8.65
N ARG A 57 0.60 -16.04 9.59
CA ARG A 57 -0.65 -15.46 10.11
C ARG A 57 -0.41 -14.18 10.90
N LEU A 58 0.67 -14.12 11.66
CA LEU A 58 1.08 -12.94 12.42
C LEU A 58 1.63 -11.87 11.47
N LEU A 59 2.54 -12.26 10.58
CA LEU A 59 3.18 -11.37 9.62
C LEU A 59 2.19 -10.76 8.63
N THR A 60 1.08 -11.42 8.31
CA THR A 60 0.02 -10.88 7.43
C THR A 60 -1.20 -10.30 8.17
N ASN A 61 -1.12 -10.15 9.50
CA ASN A 61 -2.12 -9.41 10.25
C ASN A 61 -1.80 -7.92 10.22
N TYR A 62 -2.63 -7.13 9.52
CA TYR A 62 -2.38 -5.70 9.34
C TYR A 62 -2.40 -4.89 10.65
N GLU A 63 -3.12 -5.33 11.68
CA GLU A 63 -3.18 -4.63 12.98
C GLU A 63 -1.89 -4.82 13.74
N ILE A 64 -1.38 -6.06 13.76
CA ILE A 64 -0.10 -6.42 14.39
C ILE A 64 1.04 -5.71 13.66
N MET A 65 1.15 -5.84 12.34
CA MET A 65 2.22 -5.21 11.57
C MET A 65 2.14 -3.68 11.63
N ARG A 66 0.95 -3.10 11.60
CA ARG A 66 0.78 -1.65 11.80
C ARG A 66 1.27 -1.23 13.19
N ALA A 67 0.94 -1.98 14.23
CA ALA A 67 1.38 -1.64 15.58
C ALA A 67 2.90 -1.78 15.73
N LEU A 68 3.50 -2.81 15.12
CA LEU A 68 4.94 -3.02 15.04
C LEU A 68 5.64 -1.84 14.36
N PHE A 69 5.22 -1.48 13.14
CA PHE A 69 5.80 -0.37 12.38
C PHE A 69 5.60 1.00 13.04
N ARG A 70 4.53 1.18 13.81
CA ARG A 70 4.32 2.41 14.59
C ARG A 70 5.07 2.43 15.93
N GLY A 71 5.73 1.34 16.34
CA GLY A 71 6.33 1.24 17.66
C GLY A 71 5.31 1.25 18.81
N THR A 72 4.06 0.88 18.56
CA THR A 72 2.98 0.88 19.56
C THR A 72 2.71 -0.51 20.12
N THR A 73 2.16 -0.60 21.34
CA THR A 73 1.80 -1.89 21.98
C THR A 73 0.39 -1.84 22.56
N PRO A 74 -0.66 -1.96 21.73
CA PRO A 74 -2.03 -2.05 22.22
C PRO A 74 -2.20 -3.26 23.13
N LYS A 75 -2.92 -3.12 24.26
CA LYS A 75 -3.11 -4.19 25.27
C LYS A 75 -3.54 -5.53 24.65
N LYS A 76 -4.50 -5.50 23.71
CA LYS A 76 -5.03 -6.68 23.00
C LYS A 76 -4.02 -7.40 22.10
N LEU A 77 -2.91 -6.74 21.74
CA LEU A 77 -1.88 -7.27 20.83
C LEU A 77 -0.53 -7.48 21.53
N LYS A 78 -0.43 -7.24 22.85
CA LYS A 78 0.83 -7.20 23.59
C LYS A 78 1.65 -8.47 23.41
N GLU A 79 1.06 -9.64 23.69
CA GLU A 79 1.74 -10.94 23.58
C GLU A 79 2.29 -11.20 22.18
N LYS A 80 1.46 -10.99 21.15
CA LYS A 80 1.85 -11.20 19.74
C LYS A 80 2.94 -10.24 19.29
N LEU A 81 2.90 -9.00 19.76
CA LEU A 81 3.94 -8.00 19.45
C LEU A 81 5.26 -8.31 20.16
N THR A 82 5.21 -8.72 21.43
CA THR A 82 6.39 -9.17 22.17
C THR A 82 7.04 -10.36 21.47
N TYR A 83 6.25 -11.36 21.08
CA TYR A 83 6.74 -12.51 20.33
C TYR A 83 7.49 -12.09 19.05
N ILE A 84 6.86 -11.29 18.19
CA ILE A 84 7.47 -10.86 16.92
C ILE A 84 8.73 -10.04 17.18
N ARG A 85 8.71 -9.10 18.13
CA ARG A 85 9.88 -8.27 18.43
C ARG A 85 11.07 -9.10 18.87
N ASN A 86 10.86 -10.06 19.77
CA ASN A 86 11.94 -10.91 20.26
C ASN A 86 12.45 -11.85 19.16
N LYS A 87 11.54 -12.51 18.42
CA LYS A 87 11.91 -13.47 17.37
C LYS A 87 12.65 -12.81 16.20
N TYR A 88 12.30 -11.57 15.85
CA TYR A 88 12.87 -10.85 14.72
C TYR A 88 13.84 -9.73 15.11
N GLU A 89 14.30 -9.67 16.38
CA GLU A 89 15.16 -8.60 16.90
C GLU A 89 16.41 -8.38 16.04
N ASN A 90 17.07 -9.48 15.67
CA ASN A 90 18.28 -9.48 14.85
C ASN A 90 18.00 -9.79 13.37
N HIS A 91 16.73 -9.78 12.94
CA HIS A 91 16.37 -10.13 11.57
C HIS A 91 16.46 -8.93 10.63
N GLN A 92 17.51 -8.88 9.81
CA GLN A 92 17.83 -7.76 8.92
C GLN A 92 16.61 -7.22 8.13
N ILE A 93 15.89 -8.08 7.42
CA ILE A 93 14.74 -7.64 6.59
C ILE A 93 13.60 -7.05 7.44
N MET A 94 13.39 -7.54 8.67
CA MET A 94 12.35 -7.01 9.53
C MET A 94 12.76 -5.61 10.00
N ASN A 95 14.02 -5.44 10.39
CA ASN A 95 14.57 -4.16 10.81
C ASN A 95 14.56 -3.13 9.68
N ASP A 96 14.90 -3.54 8.45
CA ASP A 96 14.82 -2.69 7.26
C ASP A 96 13.37 -2.26 6.96
N LEU A 97 12.40 -3.18 7.09
CA LEU A 97 10.98 -2.86 6.96
C LEU A 97 10.52 -1.86 8.02
N ILE A 98 10.91 -2.05 9.29
CA ILE A 98 10.60 -1.14 10.39
C ILE A 98 11.19 0.25 10.12
N ASN A 99 12.46 0.33 9.70
CA ASN A 99 13.11 1.60 9.41
C ASN A 99 12.47 2.33 8.22
N LEU A 100 12.27 1.63 7.10
CA LEU A 100 11.63 2.22 5.92
C LEU A 100 10.18 2.65 6.21
N SER A 101 9.48 1.96 7.11
CA SER A 101 8.10 2.31 7.47
C SER A 101 7.98 3.70 8.11
N LYS A 102 9.05 4.21 8.76
CA LYS A 102 9.10 5.53 9.38
C LYS A 102 9.05 6.66 8.33
N GLU A 103 9.53 6.38 7.12
CA GLU A 103 9.53 7.33 6.00
C GLU A 103 8.22 7.34 5.20
N LEU A 104 7.36 6.35 5.41
CA LEU A 104 6.19 6.09 4.59
C LEU A 104 4.90 6.33 5.37
N LYS A 105 3.84 6.75 4.68
CA LYS A 105 2.52 6.86 5.31
C LYS A 105 2.01 5.47 5.72
N ILE A 106 1.80 5.28 7.02
CA ILE A 106 1.38 4.00 7.61
C ILE A 106 0.09 3.42 6.99
N HIS A 107 -0.86 4.27 6.59
CA HIS A 107 -2.10 3.79 5.96
C HIS A 107 -1.84 3.15 4.59
N ASN A 108 -0.87 3.66 3.83
CA ASN A 108 -0.49 3.07 2.54
C ASN A 108 0.27 1.75 2.75
N ILE A 109 1.07 1.65 3.82
CA ILE A 109 1.71 0.38 4.23
C ILE A 109 0.65 -0.68 4.54
N VAL A 110 -0.41 -0.32 5.27
CA VAL A 110 -1.53 -1.22 5.56
C VAL A 110 -2.18 -1.75 4.28
N GLU A 111 -2.38 -0.89 3.28
CA GLU A 111 -2.92 -1.33 1.98
C GLU A 111 -1.94 -2.24 1.21
N ILE A 112 -0.63 -2.03 1.34
CA ILE A 112 0.38 -2.97 0.80
C ILE A 112 0.29 -4.33 1.50
N ILE A 113 0.20 -4.37 2.84
CA ILE A 113 0.06 -5.61 3.61
C ILE A 113 -1.18 -6.38 3.15
N LYS A 114 -2.34 -5.72 3.04
CA LYS A 114 -3.59 -6.34 2.56
C LYS A 114 -3.46 -6.89 1.14
N ARG A 115 -2.83 -6.13 0.24
CA ARG A 115 -2.58 -6.54 -1.15
C ARG A 115 -1.71 -7.78 -1.23
N VAL A 116 -0.58 -7.79 -0.52
CA VAL A 116 0.34 -8.93 -0.49
C VAL A 116 -0.34 -10.16 0.12
N LYS A 117 -1.09 -9.99 1.23
CA LYS A 117 -1.91 -11.08 1.81
C LYS A 117 -2.90 -11.67 0.80
N SER A 118 -3.57 -10.82 0.01
CA SER A 118 -4.49 -11.26 -1.04
C SER A 118 -3.78 -12.09 -2.13
N GLN A 119 -2.58 -11.67 -2.54
CA GLN A 119 -1.77 -12.42 -3.51
C GLN A 119 -1.40 -13.81 -2.97
N TYR A 120 -0.99 -13.91 -1.71
CA TYR A 120 -0.71 -15.20 -1.07
C TYR A 120 -1.96 -16.05 -0.88
N LYS A 121 -3.12 -15.46 -0.54
CA LYS A 121 -4.41 -16.17 -0.50
C LYS A 121 -4.70 -16.81 -1.87
N GLY A 122 -4.49 -16.08 -2.95
CA GLY A 122 -4.60 -16.60 -4.31
C GLY A 122 -3.64 -17.77 -4.57
N PHE A 123 -2.38 -17.63 -4.19
CA PHE A 123 -1.36 -18.69 -4.29
C PHE A 123 -1.79 -19.97 -3.53
N PHE A 124 -2.10 -19.87 -2.23
CA PHE A 124 -2.52 -21.04 -1.44
C PHE A 124 -3.81 -21.68 -1.96
N SER A 125 -4.73 -20.88 -2.50
CA SER A 125 -5.96 -21.39 -3.11
C SER A 125 -5.68 -22.24 -4.35
N LYS A 126 -4.66 -21.90 -5.14
CA LYS A 126 -4.24 -22.69 -6.31
C LYS A 126 -3.60 -24.02 -5.89
N ILE A 127 -2.69 -23.97 -4.92
CA ILE A 127 -2.06 -25.18 -4.34
C ILE A 127 -3.13 -26.14 -3.81
N LYS A 128 -4.11 -25.63 -3.04
CA LYS A 128 -5.21 -26.44 -2.49
C LYS A 128 -6.08 -27.09 -3.58
N LYS A 129 -6.17 -26.48 -4.77
CA LYS A 129 -6.90 -27.01 -5.92
C LYS A 129 -6.08 -27.99 -6.78
N GLY A 130 -4.87 -28.35 -6.36
CA GLY A 130 -3.99 -29.30 -7.06
C GLY A 130 -3.00 -28.67 -8.04
N ASP A 131 -2.94 -27.34 -8.15
CA ASP A 131 -1.89 -26.67 -8.94
C ASP A 131 -0.60 -26.54 -8.12
N TYR A 132 0.11 -27.64 -7.95
CA TYR A 132 1.39 -27.70 -7.23
C TYR A 132 2.53 -26.95 -7.94
N LYS A 133 2.32 -26.53 -9.20
CA LYS A 133 3.27 -25.69 -9.96
C LYS A 133 3.07 -24.20 -9.69
N ALA A 134 2.02 -23.81 -8.97
CA ALA A 134 1.80 -22.42 -8.56
C ALA A 134 3.02 -21.89 -7.81
N LYS A 135 3.40 -20.65 -8.10
CA LYS A 135 4.55 -19.99 -7.46
C LYS A 135 4.04 -18.93 -6.48
N PRO A 136 4.69 -18.77 -5.31
CA PRO A 136 4.34 -17.70 -4.40
C PRO A 136 4.64 -16.33 -5.05
N PRO A 137 4.07 -15.24 -4.51
CA PRO A 137 4.37 -13.88 -4.94
C PRO A 137 5.88 -13.61 -4.99
N LYS A 138 6.33 -12.90 -6.03
CA LYS A 138 7.75 -12.59 -6.25
C LYS A 138 8.00 -11.09 -6.20
N PRO A 139 9.14 -10.65 -5.64
CA PRO A 139 9.55 -9.26 -5.70
C PRO A 139 9.79 -8.84 -7.16
N LYS A 140 9.54 -7.56 -7.46
CA LYS A 140 9.71 -6.98 -8.80
C LYS A 140 10.94 -6.07 -8.83
N LYS A 141 11.77 -6.19 -9.88
CA LYS A 141 12.90 -5.28 -10.10
C LYS A 141 12.41 -3.83 -10.15
N LEU A 142 13.05 -2.92 -9.43
CA LEU A 142 12.69 -1.49 -9.42
C LEU A 142 12.84 -0.85 -10.80
N SER A 143 13.87 -1.23 -11.56
CA SER A 143 14.07 -0.77 -12.95
C SER A 143 12.98 -1.21 -13.92
N LYS A 144 12.22 -2.27 -13.58
CA LYS A 144 11.09 -2.76 -14.39
C LYS A 144 9.73 -2.32 -13.83
N LEU A 145 9.72 -1.25 -13.03
CA LEU A 145 8.49 -0.74 -12.45
C LEU A 145 7.63 -0.10 -13.54
N THR A 146 6.57 -0.79 -13.94
CA THR A 146 5.52 -0.25 -14.81
C THR A 146 4.18 -0.37 -14.10
N ASN A 147 3.28 0.57 -14.37
CA ASN A 147 1.89 0.58 -13.88
C ASN A 147 1.77 0.34 -12.36
N TYR A 148 2.61 1.00 -11.56
CA TYR A 148 2.52 0.91 -10.10
C TYR A 148 1.52 1.90 -9.55
N THR A 149 0.59 1.40 -8.74
CA THR A 149 -0.45 2.21 -8.13
C THR A 149 -0.28 2.28 -6.62
N ILE A 150 -0.33 3.51 -6.10
CA ILE A 150 -0.50 3.78 -4.67
C ILE A 150 -1.94 4.29 -4.48
N PRO A 151 -2.80 3.55 -3.76
CA PRO A 151 -4.11 4.04 -3.37
C PRO A 151 -3.96 5.22 -2.40
N LEU A 152 -4.64 6.34 -2.69
CA LEU A 152 -4.66 7.56 -1.85
C LEU A 152 -6.00 7.77 -1.16
N ASP A 153 -6.96 6.88 -1.41
CA ASP A 153 -8.26 6.72 -0.73
C ASP A 153 -8.11 6.29 0.74
N SER A 154 -6.89 5.93 1.16
CA SER A 154 -6.55 5.69 2.56
C SER A 154 -6.75 6.97 3.41
N TYR A 155 -6.92 6.80 4.74
CA TYR A 155 -7.21 7.90 5.66
C TYR A 155 -6.27 9.11 5.46
N LYS A 156 -6.84 10.24 5.05
CA LYS A 156 -6.12 11.49 4.73
C LYS A 156 -5.01 11.27 3.69
N GLY A 157 -5.21 10.43 2.67
CA GLY A 157 -4.20 10.16 1.63
C GLY A 157 -4.09 11.29 0.60
N PHE A 158 -5.16 12.07 0.40
CA PHE A 158 -5.15 13.28 -0.43
C PHE A 158 -5.98 14.43 0.17
N SER A 159 -5.89 15.63 -0.40
CA SER A 159 -6.71 16.79 -0.06
C SER A 159 -6.92 17.70 -1.27
N LEU A 160 -8.14 18.19 -1.46
CA LEU A 160 -8.51 19.19 -2.46
C LEU A 160 -8.97 20.52 -1.83
N LYS A 161 -8.70 20.74 -0.53
CA LYS A 161 -9.18 21.93 0.21
C LYS A 161 -8.60 23.25 -0.31
N ARG A 162 -7.41 23.22 -0.92
CA ARG A 162 -6.77 24.43 -1.46
C ARG A 162 -7.15 24.61 -2.92
N LYS A 163 -7.63 25.82 -3.26
CA LYS A 163 -8.05 26.18 -4.62
C LYS A 163 -7.01 25.76 -5.66
N ASN A 164 -7.45 25.03 -6.67
CA ASN A 164 -6.65 24.53 -7.78
C ASN A 164 -5.39 23.74 -7.37
N GLN A 165 -5.43 23.06 -6.22
CA GLN A 165 -4.34 22.22 -5.76
C GLN A 165 -4.84 20.85 -5.34
N ILE A 166 -4.01 19.85 -5.57
CA ILE A 166 -4.14 18.53 -4.98
C ILE A 166 -2.96 18.30 -4.05
N GLY A 167 -3.27 18.09 -2.77
CA GLY A 167 -2.34 17.61 -1.77
C GLY A 167 -2.33 16.09 -1.73
N ILE A 168 -1.16 15.48 -1.69
CA ILE A 168 -0.96 14.04 -1.56
C ILE A 168 -0.09 13.78 -0.33
N ASN A 169 -0.49 12.81 0.48
CA ASN A 169 0.26 12.32 1.63
C ASN A 169 0.87 10.96 1.29
N LEU A 170 2.18 10.94 1.01
CA LEU A 170 2.99 9.73 0.86
C LEU A 170 3.86 9.46 2.10
N ASN A 171 3.94 10.44 3.00
CA ASN A 171 4.53 10.34 4.33
C ASN A 171 3.79 11.29 5.28
N ASN A 172 4.44 11.70 6.37
CA ASN A 172 3.90 12.67 7.33
C ASN A 172 3.69 14.09 6.75
N LYS A 173 4.36 14.45 5.65
CA LYS A 173 4.29 15.79 5.04
C LYS A 173 3.55 15.76 3.70
N MET A 174 2.45 16.52 3.63
CA MET A 174 1.69 16.68 2.39
C MET A 174 2.48 17.43 1.32
N ILE A 175 2.61 16.82 0.15
CA ILE A 175 3.14 17.45 -1.05
C ILE A 175 1.99 17.92 -1.94
N ARG A 176 2.16 19.00 -2.69
CA ARG A 176 1.08 19.62 -3.47
C ARG A 176 1.53 19.91 -4.88
N THR A 177 0.60 19.80 -5.81
CA THR A 177 0.76 20.29 -7.18
C THR A 177 -0.55 20.88 -7.68
N TYR A 178 -0.46 21.62 -8.79
CA TYR A 178 -1.61 22.25 -9.42
C TYR A 178 -2.55 21.20 -10.04
N ILE A 179 -3.85 21.46 -9.92
CA ILE A 179 -4.91 20.76 -10.66
C ILE A 179 -6.01 21.79 -10.97
N ASN A 180 -6.62 21.70 -12.15
CA ASN A 180 -7.74 22.55 -12.48
C ASN A 180 -9.02 22.00 -11.83
N HIS A 181 -9.48 22.64 -10.74
CA HIS A 181 -10.69 22.20 -10.02
C HIS A 181 -11.95 22.33 -10.89
N LYS A 182 -12.06 23.38 -11.71
CA LYS A 182 -13.22 23.58 -12.59
C LYS A 182 -13.35 22.43 -13.59
N GLU A 183 -12.25 22.01 -14.22
CA GLU A 183 -12.27 20.86 -15.13
C GLU A 183 -12.62 19.55 -14.41
N LEU A 184 -12.11 19.37 -13.19
CA LEU A 184 -12.44 18.20 -12.38
C LEU A 184 -13.94 18.18 -12.02
N GLU A 185 -14.50 19.33 -11.63
CA GLU A 185 -15.93 19.49 -11.29
C GLU A 185 -16.85 19.26 -12.48
N LYS A 186 -16.46 19.60 -13.71
CA LYS A 186 -17.23 19.22 -14.91
C LYS A 186 -17.43 17.70 -15.03
N VAL A 187 -16.43 16.93 -14.58
CA VAL A 187 -16.49 15.46 -14.61
C VAL A 187 -17.23 14.91 -13.40
N VAL A 188 -16.85 15.31 -12.18
CA VAL A 188 -17.34 14.70 -10.93
C VAL A 188 -18.56 15.41 -10.33
N GLY A 189 -18.98 16.53 -10.91
CA GLY A 189 -20.05 17.43 -10.42
C GLY A 189 -19.64 18.25 -9.20
N ASN A 190 -19.05 17.61 -8.19
CA ASN A 190 -18.53 18.27 -6.98
C ASN A 190 -17.33 17.50 -6.44
N LEU A 191 -16.27 18.20 -6.00
CA LEU A 191 -15.06 17.57 -5.48
C LEU A 191 -15.29 16.65 -4.27
N SER A 192 -16.33 16.92 -3.46
CA SER A 192 -16.72 16.06 -2.33
C SER A 192 -17.26 14.69 -2.76
N LYS A 193 -17.67 14.53 -4.02
CA LYS A 193 -18.17 13.26 -4.58
C LYS A 193 -17.04 12.32 -5.05
N ILE A 194 -15.78 12.76 -4.98
CA ILE A 194 -14.63 11.92 -5.34
C ILE A 194 -14.48 10.79 -4.32
N LYS A 195 -14.70 9.56 -4.79
CA LYS A 195 -14.66 8.36 -3.93
C LYS A 195 -13.27 7.75 -3.78
N ALA A 196 -12.45 7.86 -4.83
CA ALA A 196 -11.14 7.23 -4.89
C ALA A 196 -10.17 8.11 -5.67
N VAL A 197 -8.92 8.12 -5.23
CA VAL A 197 -7.81 8.78 -5.90
C VAL A 197 -6.63 7.83 -5.92
N HIS A 198 -6.09 7.57 -7.10
CA HIS A 198 -4.96 6.68 -7.28
C HIS A 198 -3.79 7.45 -7.87
N LEU A 199 -2.60 7.25 -7.30
CA LEU A 199 -1.37 7.71 -7.89
C LEU A 199 -0.78 6.59 -8.74
N ASN A 200 -0.73 6.80 -10.06
CA ASN A 200 -0.26 5.80 -11.02
C ASN A 200 1.08 6.21 -11.62
N PHE A 201 2.04 5.29 -11.56
CA PHE A 201 3.32 5.39 -12.24
C PHE A 201 3.28 4.57 -13.53
N SER A 202 3.40 5.26 -14.67
CA SER A 202 3.67 4.65 -15.97
C SER A 202 4.91 5.33 -16.53
N ASN A 203 5.92 4.52 -16.87
CA ASN A 203 6.96 4.95 -17.79
C ASN A 203 6.40 5.06 -19.20
#